data_AF-A0A7S4G1X7-F1
#
_entry.id   AF-A0A7S4G1X7-F1
#
_cell.length_a   1.000
_cell.length_b   1.000
_cell.length_c   1.000
_cell.angle_alpha   90.00
_cell.angle_beta   90.00
_cell.angle_gamma   90.00
#
_symmetry.space_group_name_H-M   'P 1'
#
loop_
_entity.id
_entity.type
_entity.pdbx_description
1 polymer ?
#
loop_
_entity_poly.entity_id
_entity_poly.type
_entity_poly.pdbx_seq_one_letter_code
_entity_poly.pdbx_strand_id
1 'polypeptide(L)'
;MLHHPSVHMPEQPAGSTRSNRSAVRMNQLRDKMVLQIVQKLKKKYPQIIVDPRSIDLVKHELDMMMERGPIEASDLNRMAATLKASCEANMNTTHHKKANASMRLNADQTQEDHAAFAGTYPGSKAQDHDTMSKVGSFKDVSKLAQEVRSLPPLVQRRMVVKTLQDPWSKKIQEEQKEHERMLEMQKQRKQQMKAEQKQYLDAQVARREEQKNLEKERMKLLAAEEAHQRAIWKEEAELSARRRKEDVNHLMQDLVHQRQNALMKKQHDLEEKKRDEAEKVRRLQQEIRIEEQEKLHKREKVKEEINSFIAFNRGMKEAHDAEKKKAQEMDVIMLREYEAKLEQQERERQAHLKKISERQARQYAMADRVHQSLQELASADEEKAKREQEALERRQMDEETRRKEKKKEEQRKVKEVVARQIEEKEEAKRKAQEEAARLKEEVARSVKAAEEKEQQRKMQAKQFALQGLREIDKQLVTQHEQRFKPAQIKVGEVPPPGRV
;
A
#
# COMPACT_ATOMS: atom_id res chain seq x y z
N MET A 1 58.10 25.68 -18.56
CA MET A 1 56.70 25.96 -18.15
C MET A 1 55.83 25.80 -19.38
N LEU A 2 54.74 25.03 -19.30
CA LEU A 2 53.77 24.86 -20.39
C LEU A 2 52.36 24.94 -19.79
N HIS A 3 51.49 25.74 -20.39
CA HIS A 3 50.08 25.83 -19.98
C HIS A 3 49.28 24.77 -20.72
N HIS A 4 48.62 23.87 -19.99
CA HIS A 4 47.51 23.08 -20.54
C HIS A 4 46.20 23.85 -20.30
N PRO A 5 45.39 24.11 -21.35
CA PRO A 5 44.08 24.71 -21.17
C PRO A 5 43.13 23.71 -20.49
N SER A 6 42.43 24.15 -19.45
CA SER A 6 41.41 23.34 -18.79
C SER A 6 40.19 23.19 -19.69
N VAL A 7 39.88 21.97 -20.12
CA VAL A 7 38.69 21.67 -20.93
C VAL A 7 37.48 21.63 -20.00
N HIS A 8 36.83 22.78 -19.86
CA HIS A 8 35.60 22.92 -19.08
C HIS A 8 34.43 22.23 -19.81
N MET A 9 34.20 20.95 -19.49
CA MET A 9 33.02 20.22 -19.93
C MET A 9 31.77 20.83 -19.27
N PRO A 10 30.73 21.20 -20.02
CA PRO A 10 29.50 21.70 -19.42
C PRO A 10 28.78 20.56 -18.68
N GLU A 11 28.54 20.75 -17.39
CA GLU A 11 27.68 19.84 -16.62
C GLU A 11 26.25 19.88 -17.21
N GLN A 12 25.82 18.78 -17.83
CA GLN A 12 24.41 18.60 -18.12
C GLN A 12 23.66 18.46 -16.79
N PRO A 13 22.64 19.27 -16.49
CA PRO A 13 21.93 19.18 -15.23
C PRO A 13 21.23 17.83 -15.12
N ALA A 14 21.67 16.99 -14.18
CA ALA A 14 21.18 15.63 -13.96
C ALA A 14 19.75 15.54 -13.36
N GLY A 15 18.89 16.51 -13.68
CA GLY A 15 17.49 16.58 -13.27
C GLY A 15 16.52 15.95 -14.28
N SER A 16 15.31 15.64 -13.79
CA SER A 16 14.12 15.34 -14.59
C SER A 16 13.99 14.00 -15.35
N THR A 17 14.97 13.08 -15.32
CA THR A 17 14.74 11.70 -15.82
C THR A 17 13.62 10.97 -15.05
N ARG A 18 13.46 11.28 -13.76
CA ARG A 18 12.40 10.72 -12.89
C ARG A 18 11.03 11.35 -13.16
N SER A 19 10.99 12.66 -13.47
CA SER A 19 9.74 13.39 -13.77
C SER A 19 9.14 12.94 -15.11
N ASN A 20 9.95 12.91 -16.17
CA ASN A 20 9.50 12.46 -17.50
C ASN A 20 8.97 11.01 -17.47
N ARG A 21 9.59 10.11 -16.69
CA ARG A 21 9.08 8.74 -16.48
C ARG A 21 7.73 8.69 -15.75
N SER A 22 7.41 9.67 -14.90
CA SER A 22 6.10 9.79 -14.26
C SER A 22 5.05 10.30 -15.26
N ALA A 23 5.35 11.40 -15.95
CA ALA A 23 4.46 11.99 -16.96
C ALA A 23 4.10 11.00 -18.09
N VAL A 24 5.07 10.21 -18.58
CA VAL A 24 4.82 9.16 -19.58
C VAL A 24 3.88 8.07 -19.05
N ARG A 25 4.00 7.67 -17.77
CA ARG A 25 3.09 6.70 -17.15
C ARG A 25 1.66 7.25 -16.98
N MET A 26 1.52 8.51 -16.60
CA MET A 26 0.20 9.17 -16.47
C MET A 26 -0.50 9.30 -17.84
N ASN A 27 0.22 9.74 -18.88
CA ASN A 27 -0.31 9.75 -20.25
C ASN A 27 -0.75 8.34 -20.71
N GLN A 28 0.09 7.31 -20.49
CA GLN A 28 -0.27 5.92 -20.80
C GLN A 28 -1.47 5.37 -20.00
N LEU A 29 -1.71 5.88 -18.79
CA LEU A 29 -2.88 5.52 -17.99
C LEU A 29 -4.14 6.20 -18.54
N ARG A 30 -4.10 7.53 -18.76
CA ARG A 30 -5.19 8.29 -19.37
C ARG A 30 -5.61 7.68 -20.70
N ASP A 31 -4.66 7.41 -21.60
CA ASP A 31 -4.98 6.95 -22.95
C ASP A 31 -5.59 5.53 -22.94
N LYS A 32 -5.25 4.69 -21.95
CA LYS A 32 -5.95 3.41 -21.68
C LYS A 32 -7.37 3.62 -21.16
N MET A 33 -7.60 4.63 -20.32
CA MET A 33 -8.92 4.94 -19.77
C MET A 33 -9.84 5.56 -20.84
N VAL A 34 -9.32 6.44 -21.70
CA VAL A 34 -9.98 6.90 -22.93
C VAL A 34 -10.38 5.70 -23.80
N LEU A 35 -9.47 4.76 -24.04
CA LEU A 35 -9.75 3.56 -24.83
C LEU A 35 -10.88 2.73 -24.21
N GLN A 36 -10.88 2.52 -22.89
CA GLN A 36 -11.96 1.81 -22.20
C GLN A 36 -13.31 2.55 -22.27
N ILE A 37 -13.33 3.88 -22.17
CA ILE A 37 -14.54 4.70 -22.31
C ILE A 37 -15.11 4.57 -23.73
N VAL A 38 -14.27 4.71 -24.75
CA VAL A 38 -14.66 4.57 -26.17
C VAL A 38 -15.12 3.14 -26.49
N GLN A 39 -14.47 2.11 -25.94
CA GLN A 39 -14.90 0.71 -26.08
C GLN A 39 -16.23 0.44 -25.38
N LYS A 40 -16.44 0.93 -24.16
CA LYS A 40 -17.73 0.85 -23.45
C LYS A 40 -18.85 1.53 -24.26
N LEU A 41 -18.56 2.70 -24.83
CA LEU A 41 -19.52 3.44 -25.64
C LEU A 41 -19.88 2.69 -26.92
N LYS A 42 -18.89 2.30 -27.74
CA LYS A 42 -19.13 1.55 -29.00
C LYS A 42 -19.74 0.17 -28.79
N LYS A 43 -19.49 -0.49 -27.65
CA LYS A 43 -20.17 -1.76 -27.29
C LYS A 43 -21.66 -1.57 -27.00
N LYS A 44 -22.08 -0.41 -26.50
CA LYS A 44 -23.49 -0.08 -26.25
C LYS A 44 -24.18 0.57 -27.47
N TYR A 45 -23.43 1.32 -28.27
CA TYR A 45 -23.94 2.06 -29.43
C TYR A 45 -22.93 1.99 -30.60
N PRO A 46 -22.92 0.91 -31.40
CA PRO A 46 -21.96 0.71 -32.50
C PRO A 46 -21.96 1.84 -33.55
N GLN A 47 -23.09 2.52 -33.70
CA GLN A 47 -23.33 3.59 -34.67
C GLN A 47 -22.77 4.96 -34.28
N ILE A 48 -22.27 5.16 -33.05
CA ILE A 48 -21.75 6.46 -32.62
C ILE A 48 -20.35 6.71 -33.21
N ILE A 49 -20.27 7.71 -34.08
CA ILE A 49 -19.00 8.27 -34.55
C ILE A 49 -18.44 9.15 -33.43
N VAL A 50 -17.33 8.71 -32.85
CA VAL A 50 -16.60 9.48 -31.84
C VAL A 50 -15.59 10.39 -32.54
N ASP A 51 -15.82 11.70 -32.47
CA ASP A 51 -14.96 12.71 -33.08
C ASP A 51 -13.73 13.06 -32.20
N PRO A 52 -12.62 13.58 -32.79
CA PRO A 52 -11.42 13.89 -32.02
C PRO A 52 -11.61 14.93 -30.90
N ARG A 53 -12.49 15.92 -31.07
CA ARG A 53 -12.69 16.97 -30.06
C ARG A 53 -13.38 16.41 -28.82
N SER A 54 -14.35 15.52 -29.00
CA SER A 54 -14.98 14.80 -27.90
C SER A 54 -14.02 13.83 -27.18
N ILE A 55 -13.01 13.29 -27.89
CA ILE A 55 -11.91 12.54 -27.25
C ILE A 55 -11.04 13.45 -26.38
N ASP A 56 -10.67 14.63 -26.88
CA ASP A 56 -9.84 15.58 -26.14
C ASP A 56 -10.59 16.20 -24.93
N LEU A 57 -11.91 16.36 -25.01
CA LEU A 57 -12.76 16.67 -23.86
C LEU A 57 -12.65 15.59 -22.77
N VAL A 58 -12.77 14.31 -23.13
CA VAL A 58 -12.65 13.18 -22.19
C VAL A 58 -11.23 13.04 -21.63
N LYS A 59 -10.18 13.38 -22.40
CA LYS A 59 -8.81 13.47 -21.86
C LYS A 59 -8.72 14.55 -20.77
N HIS A 60 -9.29 15.73 -21.01
CA HIS A 60 -9.26 16.83 -20.06
C HIS A 60 -10.08 16.54 -18.78
N GLU A 61 -11.26 15.91 -18.90
CA GLU A 61 -11.99 15.39 -17.74
C GLU A 61 -11.15 14.35 -16.99
N LEU A 62 -10.54 13.37 -17.68
CA LEU A 62 -9.67 12.36 -17.04
C LEU A 62 -8.46 12.97 -16.32
N ASP A 63 -7.77 13.94 -16.92
CA ASP A 63 -6.61 14.60 -16.30
C ASP A 63 -7.06 15.33 -15.01
N MET A 64 -8.15 16.10 -15.05
CA MET A 64 -8.73 16.73 -13.85
C MET A 64 -9.24 15.73 -12.80
N MET A 65 -9.58 14.49 -13.19
CA MET A 65 -9.98 13.45 -12.24
C MET A 65 -8.76 12.74 -11.63
N MET A 66 -7.70 12.50 -12.41
CA MET A 66 -6.44 11.91 -11.90
C MET A 66 -5.74 12.85 -10.90
N GLU A 67 -5.86 14.16 -11.08
CA GLU A 67 -5.39 15.16 -10.10
C GLU A 67 -6.19 15.14 -8.78
N ARG A 68 -7.45 14.68 -8.81
CA ARG A 68 -8.34 14.67 -7.63
C ARG A 68 -8.28 13.37 -6.82
N GLY A 69 -7.75 12.28 -7.39
CA GLY A 69 -7.54 11.03 -6.66
C GLY A 69 -7.77 9.76 -7.49
N PRO A 70 -8.04 8.61 -6.85
CA PRO A 70 -8.35 7.37 -7.55
C PRO A 70 -9.70 7.48 -8.27
N ILE A 71 -9.73 7.10 -9.54
CA ILE A 71 -10.93 7.16 -10.40
C ILE A 71 -11.68 5.82 -10.32
N GLU A 72 -12.99 5.88 -10.10
CA GLU A 72 -13.82 4.68 -9.97
C GLU A 72 -14.45 4.19 -11.29
N ALA A 73 -14.98 2.97 -11.26
CA ALA A 73 -15.74 2.41 -12.38
C ALA A 73 -17.06 3.17 -12.66
N SER A 74 -17.60 3.85 -11.65
CA SER A 74 -18.73 4.79 -11.70
C SER A 74 -18.39 6.01 -12.58
N ASP A 75 -17.24 6.64 -12.35
CA ASP A 75 -16.75 7.79 -13.12
C ASP A 75 -16.50 7.45 -14.59
N LEU A 76 -15.88 6.29 -14.86
CA LEU A 76 -15.70 5.78 -16.22
C LEU A 76 -17.03 5.54 -16.95
N ASN A 77 -18.12 5.28 -16.23
CA ASN A 77 -19.46 5.15 -16.83
C ASN A 77 -20.11 6.53 -17.02
N ARG A 78 -19.86 7.50 -16.13
CA ARG A 78 -20.29 8.89 -16.27
C ARG A 78 -19.63 9.56 -17.47
N MET A 79 -18.31 9.47 -17.62
CA MET A 79 -17.59 10.01 -18.80
C MET A 79 -18.04 9.35 -20.11
N ALA A 80 -18.41 8.06 -20.08
CA ALA A 80 -19.02 7.41 -21.26
C ALA A 80 -20.41 8.00 -21.62
N ALA A 81 -21.16 8.52 -20.64
CA ALA A 81 -22.39 9.26 -20.88
C ALA A 81 -22.14 10.71 -21.34
N THR A 82 -21.14 11.41 -20.76
CA THR A 82 -20.69 12.73 -21.25
C THR A 82 -20.27 12.65 -22.72
N LEU A 83 -19.44 11.66 -23.06
CA LEU A 83 -18.97 11.41 -24.43
C LEU A 83 -20.14 11.10 -25.38
N LYS A 84 -21.11 10.29 -24.94
CA LYS A 84 -22.33 10.01 -25.71
C LYS A 84 -23.07 11.32 -26.04
N ALA A 85 -23.37 12.13 -25.03
CA ALA A 85 -24.11 13.38 -25.19
C ALA A 85 -23.36 14.39 -26.08
N SER A 86 -22.03 14.45 -25.98
CA SER A 86 -21.19 15.31 -26.83
C SER A 86 -21.25 14.90 -28.30
N CYS A 87 -21.13 13.61 -28.61
CA CYS A 87 -21.27 13.11 -29.99
C CYS A 87 -22.71 13.27 -30.53
N GLU A 88 -23.73 13.01 -29.72
CA GLU A 88 -25.14 13.20 -30.11
C GLU A 88 -25.48 14.68 -30.39
N ALA A 89 -24.93 15.63 -29.62
CA ALA A 89 -25.06 17.06 -29.89
C ALA A 89 -24.37 17.52 -31.19
N ASN A 90 -23.21 16.92 -31.52
CA ASN A 90 -22.51 17.17 -32.78
C ASN A 90 -23.26 16.62 -34.01
N MET A 91 -24.03 15.52 -33.86
CA MET A 91 -24.89 15.00 -34.95
C MET A 91 -26.14 15.87 -35.17
N ASN A 92 -26.71 16.43 -34.10
CA ASN A 92 -27.92 17.28 -34.20
C ASN A 92 -27.64 18.72 -34.68
N THR A 93 -26.39 19.11 -34.89
CA THR A 93 -26.01 20.48 -35.32
C THR A 93 -25.55 20.58 -36.78
N THR A 94 -25.33 19.46 -37.48
CA THR A 94 -24.80 19.45 -38.86
C THR A 94 -25.83 19.74 -39.96
N HIS A 95 -27.14 19.79 -39.66
CA HIS A 95 -28.18 20.15 -40.64
C HIS A 95 -28.56 21.65 -40.70
N HIS A 96 -28.08 22.49 -39.76
CA HIS A 96 -28.44 23.91 -39.72
C HIS A 96 -27.25 24.85 -39.39
N LYS A 97 -26.47 25.23 -40.42
CA LYS A 97 -26.02 26.62 -40.70
C LYS A 97 -25.01 26.72 -41.86
N LYS A 98 -25.54 26.86 -43.08
CA LYS A 98 -24.97 27.78 -44.09
C LYS A 98 -26.09 28.70 -44.57
N ALA A 99 -26.33 29.77 -43.80
CA ALA A 99 -27.28 30.81 -44.12
C ALA A 99 -26.55 32.14 -44.27
N ASN A 100 -26.34 32.57 -45.52
CA ASN A 100 -26.15 33.97 -45.90
C ASN A 100 -26.25 34.10 -47.42
N ALA A 101 -27.17 34.96 -47.90
CA ALA A 101 -27.52 35.24 -49.30
C ALA A 101 -27.89 34.01 -50.18
N SER A 102 -29.07 33.91 -50.80
CA SER A 102 -29.98 34.97 -51.25
C SER A 102 -31.46 34.56 -51.11
N MET A 103 -32.38 35.48 -51.39
CA MET A 103 -33.83 35.26 -51.26
C MET A 103 -34.40 34.36 -52.36
N ARG A 104 -35.35 33.46 -52.01
CA ARG A 104 -36.70 33.46 -52.62
C ARG A 104 -37.69 32.52 -51.91
N LEU A 105 -38.69 33.16 -51.29
CA LEU A 105 -40.12 32.85 -51.25
C LEU A 105 -40.64 31.40 -51.41
N ASN A 106 -41.55 31.07 -50.48
CA ASN A 106 -42.67 30.12 -50.57
C ASN A 106 -42.33 28.61 -50.59
N ALA A 107 -43.21 27.69 -50.15
CA ALA A 107 -44.24 27.60 -49.09
C ALA A 107 -45.06 26.32 -49.37
N ASP A 108 -45.60 25.70 -48.32
CA ASP A 108 -46.66 24.67 -48.29
C ASP A 108 -46.33 23.25 -48.90
N GLN A 109 -46.61 22.12 -48.21
CA GLN A 109 -47.89 21.43 -47.89
C GLN A 109 -48.47 20.75 -49.16
N THR A 110 -48.74 19.44 -49.29
CA THR A 110 -49.15 18.27 -48.45
C THR A 110 -48.48 16.98 -48.99
N GLN A 111 -48.40 15.77 -48.38
CA GLN A 111 -49.28 14.86 -47.61
C GLN A 111 -50.21 13.93 -48.47
N GLU A 112 -50.20 12.62 -48.13
CA GLU A 112 -51.14 11.50 -48.47
C GLU A 112 -51.19 10.79 -49.86
N ASP A 113 -50.61 9.57 -49.88
CA ASP A 113 -51.19 8.23 -50.09
C ASP A 113 -52.43 7.89 -50.99
N HIS A 114 -52.46 6.61 -51.40
CA HIS A 114 -53.59 5.82 -51.98
C HIS A 114 -54.06 6.18 -53.42
N ALA A 115 -54.69 5.32 -54.25
CA ALA A 115 -54.77 3.83 -54.36
C ALA A 115 -55.22 3.45 -55.81
N ALA A 116 -55.44 2.16 -56.12
CA ALA A 116 -55.69 1.65 -57.49
C ALA A 116 -57.18 1.49 -57.89
N PHE A 117 -57.50 1.49 -59.20
CA PHE A 117 -58.58 0.64 -59.79
C PHE A 117 -58.51 0.43 -61.34
N ALA A 118 -59.31 -0.53 -61.84
CA ALA A 118 -59.36 -1.28 -63.12
C ALA A 118 -59.50 -0.55 -64.50
N GLY A 119 -59.43 -1.32 -65.62
CA GLY A 119 -59.76 -0.85 -66.99
C GLY A 119 -59.59 -1.83 -68.18
N THR A 120 -60.60 -2.66 -68.44
CA THR A 120 -61.00 -3.43 -69.67
C THR A 120 -60.33 -3.27 -71.08
N TYR A 121 -60.13 -4.40 -71.78
CA TYR A 121 -60.10 -4.61 -73.27
C TYR A 121 -61.56 -4.62 -73.88
N PRO A 122 -61.90 -4.93 -75.18
CA PRO A 122 -61.11 -5.28 -76.40
C PRO A 122 -61.56 -4.58 -77.75
N GLY A 123 -60.93 -4.94 -78.90
CA GLY A 123 -61.42 -4.70 -80.29
C GLY A 123 -60.32 -4.23 -81.28
N SER A 124 -60.38 -4.43 -82.61
CA SER A 124 -61.38 -5.11 -83.48
C SER A 124 -60.79 -5.46 -84.88
N LYS A 125 -61.23 -6.59 -85.47
CA LYS A 125 -61.52 -6.97 -86.90
C LYS A 125 -60.65 -6.41 -88.08
N ALA A 126 -60.26 -7.17 -89.12
CA ALA A 126 -61.03 -7.99 -90.10
C ALA A 126 -61.87 -7.12 -91.08
N GLN A 127 -62.14 -7.49 -92.35
CA GLN A 127 -62.23 -8.82 -92.99
C GLN A 127 -62.23 -8.73 -94.57
N ASP A 128 -62.35 -9.89 -95.24
CA ASP A 128 -62.99 -10.11 -96.58
C ASP A 128 -62.26 -9.78 -97.92
N HIS A 129 -62.61 -10.38 -99.08
CA HIS A 129 -63.68 -11.37 -99.39
C HIS A 129 -63.24 -12.44 -100.43
N ASP A 130 -63.94 -13.58 -100.46
CA ASP A 130 -63.83 -14.65 -101.48
C ASP A 130 -65.00 -14.62 -102.49
N THR A 131 -64.78 -15.00 -103.76
CA THR A 131 -65.84 -15.24 -104.76
C THR A 131 -65.43 -16.26 -105.83
N MET A 132 -66.15 -17.39 -105.89
CA MET A 132 -66.20 -18.23 -107.10
C MET A 132 -67.19 -17.67 -108.14
N SER A 133 -66.98 -18.02 -109.41
CA SER A 133 -68.06 -18.07 -110.41
C SER A 133 -67.80 -19.14 -111.46
N LYS A 134 -68.86 -19.89 -111.79
CA LYS A 134 -68.82 -21.09 -112.65
C LYS A 134 -69.97 -21.04 -113.65
N VAL A 135 -69.65 -20.63 -114.87
CA VAL A 135 -70.58 -20.53 -116.02
C VAL A 135 -69.80 -21.01 -117.26
N GLY A 136 -70.36 -21.76 -118.20
CA GLY A 136 -71.67 -22.39 -118.26
C GLY A 136 -71.85 -23.04 -119.63
N SER A 137 -72.26 -24.30 -119.69
CA SER A 137 -72.48 -24.99 -120.97
C SER A 137 -73.89 -24.72 -121.49
N PHE A 138 -73.99 -24.36 -122.77
CA PHE A 138 -75.23 -24.46 -123.53
C PHE A 138 -75.06 -25.46 -124.68
N LYS A 139 -76.10 -26.25 -124.90
CA LYS A 139 -76.31 -27.10 -126.08
C LYS A 139 -77.47 -26.53 -126.91
N ASP A 140 -77.83 -27.27 -127.95
CA ASP A 140 -79.19 -27.40 -128.48
C ASP A 140 -79.75 -26.19 -129.28
N VAL A 141 -80.67 -26.37 -130.26
CA VAL A 141 -81.32 -27.60 -130.75
C VAL A 141 -81.43 -27.65 -132.28
N SER A 142 -81.86 -28.81 -132.78
CA SER A 142 -81.94 -29.23 -134.19
C SER A 142 -83.08 -28.63 -135.04
N LYS A 143 -82.90 -28.74 -136.38
CA LYS A 143 -83.89 -29.15 -137.41
C LYS A 143 -85.38 -28.75 -137.26
N LEU A 144 -85.90 -28.04 -138.27
CA LEU A 144 -87.14 -28.33 -139.04
C LEU A 144 -87.17 -27.38 -140.27
N ALA A 145 -87.86 -27.61 -141.39
CA ALA A 145 -88.74 -28.72 -141.80
C ALA A 145 -88.67 -28.94 -143.34
N GLN A 146 -89.18 -30.09 -143.80
CA GLN A 146 -89.99 -30.37 -145.02
C GLN A 146 -89.65 -29.74 -146.40
N GLU A 147 -89.50 -30.52 -147.48
CA GLU A 147 -90.58 -31.02 -148.40
C GLU A 147 -91.04 -29.90 -149.38
N VAL A 148 -91.20 -30.08 -150.71
CA VAL A 148 -91.90 -31.14 -151.47
C VAL A 148 -91.25 -31.44 -152.85
N ARG A 149 -91.65 -32.58 -153.43
CA ARG A 149 -91.55 -33.11 -154.83
C ARG A 149 -91.57 -32.02 -155.94
N SER A 150 -91.11 -32.22 -157.19
CA SER A 150 -91.38 -33.37 -158.10
C SER A 150 -90.43 -33.43 -159.33
N LEU A 151 -89.81 -34.57 -159.68
CA LEU A 151 -90.21 -35.63 -160.65
C LEU A 151 -89.83 -35.42 -162.15
N PRO A 152 -89.21 -36.43 -162.82
CA PRO A 152 -89.06 -36.59 -164.28
C PRO A 152 -90.02 -37.69 -164.84
N PRO A 153 -89.95 -38.17 -166.11
CA PRO A 153 -89.61 -37.56 -167.43
C PRO A 153 -90.65 -37.90 -168.56
N LEU A 154 -90.33 -37.52 -169.82
CA LEU A 154 -90.60 -38.27 -171.08
C LEU A 154 -92.05 -38.67 -171.51
N VAL A 155 -92.55 -38.05 -172.60
CA VAL A 155 -93.48 -38.66 -173.58
C VAL A 155 -93.16 -38.16 -175.01
N GLN A 156 -93.34 -39.01 -176.04
CA GLN A 156 -93.19 -38.70 -177.46
C GLN A 156 -94.57 -38.59 -178.17
N ARG A 157 -94.68 -37.82 -179.27
CA ARG A 157 -95.10 -38.32 -180.62
C ARG A 157 -95.30 -37.23 -181.70
N ARG A 158 -94.88 -37.58 -182.93
CA ARG A 158 -95.39 -37.26 -184.30
C ARG A 158 -96.47 -36.16 -184.41
N MET A 159 -96.39 -35.23 -185.38
CA MET A 159 -96.48 -35.53 -186.82
C MET A 159 -95.84 -34.50 -187.79
N VAL A 160 -95.94 -34.79 -189.10
CA VAL A 160 -95.30 -34.14 -190.25
C VAL A 160 -95.88 -32.76 -190.62
N VAL A 161 -95.01 -31.81 -190.95
CA VAL A 161 -95.22 -30.84 -192.06
C VAL A 161 -93.92 -30.75 -192.88
N LYS A 162 -94.01 -30.72 -194.21
CA LYS A 162 -92.90 -30.37 -195.12
C LYS A 162 -93.02 -28.91 -195.53
N THR A 163 -91.97 -28.11 -195.41
CA THR A 163 -91.64 -27.04 -196.39
C THR A 163 -90.26 -26.42 -196.12
N LEU A 164 -89.54 -26.18 -197.23
CA LEU A 164 -88.49 -25.17 -197.44
C LEU A 164 -87.22 -25.19 -196.54
N GLN A 165 -86.07 -25.09 -197.22
CA GLN A 165 -84.73 -25.15 -196.65
C GLN A 165 -84.21 -23.73 -196.38
N ASP A 166 -84.64 -23.13 -195.26
CA ASP A 166 -84.34 -21.74 -194.94
C ASP A 166 -82.92 -21.54 -194.34
N PRO A 167 -82.05 -20.68 -194.92
CA PRO A 167 -80.67 -20.51 -194.47
C PRO A 167 -80.52 -19.94 -193.04
N TRP A 168 -81.50 -19.20 -192.51
CA TRP A 168 -81.40 -18.60 -191.17
C TRP A 168 -81.27 -19.64 -190.05
N SER A 169 -81.94 -20.79 -190.21
CA SER A 169 -81.86 -21.90 -189.24
C SER A 169 -80.44 -22.38 -188.97
N LYS A 170 -79.54 -22.31 -189.96
CA LYS A 170 -78.17 -22.80 -189.83
C LYS A 170 -77.30 -21.85 -189.00
N LYS A 171 -77.51 -20.54 -189.14
CA LYS A 171 -76.76 -19.50 -188.42
C LYS A 171 -77.04 -19.52 -186.91
N ILE A 172 -78.30 -19.72 -186.53
CA ILE A 172 -78.73 -19.81 -185.11
C ILE A 172 -78.03 -20.98 -184.38
N GLN A 173 -77.82 -22.13 -185.06
CA GLN A 173 -77.09 -23.26 -184.47
C GLN A 173 -75.59 -23.00 -184.31
N GLU A 174 -75.02 -22.08 -185.09
CA GLU A 174 -73.61 -21.72 -185.04
C GLU A 174 -73.36 -20.73 -183.88
N GLU A 175 -74.22 -19.71 -183.75
CA GLU A 175 -74.24 -18.76 -182.63
C GLU A 175 -74.48 -19.47 -181.27
N GLN A 176 -75.36 -20.49 -181.21
CA GLN A 176 -75.56 -21.30 -180.00
C GLN A 176 -74.29 -22.04 -179.55
N LYS A 177 -73.56 -22.68 -180.48
CA LYS A 177 -72.30 -23.38 -180.16
C LYS A 177 -71.19 -22.43 -179.71
N GLU A 178 -71.16 -21.21 -180.25
CA GLU A 178 -70.20 -20.19 -179.84
C GLU A 178 -70.51 -19.65 -178.43
N HIS A 179 -71.80 -19.48 -178.10
CA HIS A 179 -72.24 -19.16 -176.74
C HIS A 179 -71.93 -20.27 -175.72
N GLU A 180 -72.11 -21.54 -176.08
CA GLU A 180 -71.72 -22.68 -175.22
C GLU A 180 -70.21 -22.70 -174.92
N ARG A 181 -69.38 -22.50 -175.95
CA ARG A 181 -67.91 -22.34 -175.78
C ARG A 181 -67.54 -21.18 -174.88
N MET A 182 -68.24 -20.04 -175.01
CA MET A 182 -68.01 -18.87 -174.15
C MET A 182 -68.35 -19.15 -172.68
N LEU A 183 -69.48 -19.83 -172.41
CA LEU A 183 -69.86 -20.27 -171.07
C LEU A 183 -68.84 -21.24 -170.47
N GLU A 184 -68.35 -22.20 -171.24
CA GLU A 184 -67.37 -23.17 -170.76
C GLU A 184 -66.01 -22.53 -170.46
N MET A 185 -65.54 -21.61 -171.31
CA MET A 185 -64.35 -20.80 -171.01
C MET A 185 -64.54 -19.97 -169.73
N GLN A 186 -65.71 -19.37 -169.54
CA GLN A 186 -66.01 -18.59 -168.33
C GLN A 186 -66.06 -19.48 -167.07
N LYS A 187 -66.54 -20.72 -167.20
CA LYS A 187 -66.54 -21.74 -166.14
C LYS A 187 -65.12 -22.19 -165.77
N GLN A 188 -64.25 -22.44 -166.76
CA GLN A 188 -62.84 -22.77 -166.53
C GLN A 188 -62.09 -21.63 -165.81
N ARG A 189 -62.24 -20.36 -166.25
CA ARG A 189 -61.67 -19.20 -165.55
C ARG A 189 -62.16 -19.11 -164.10
N LYS A 190 -63.44 -19.35 -163.83
CA LYS A 190 -64.03 -19.40 -162.47
C LYS A 190 -63.49 -20.58 -161.63
N GLN A 191 -63.01 -21.66 -162.25
CA GLN A 191 -62.34 -22.76 -161.53
C GLN A 191 -60.86 -22.43 -161.24
N GLN A 192 -60.13 -21.85 -162.18
CA GLN A 192 -58.73 -21.42 -161.99
C GLN A 192 -58.61 -20.40 -160.85
N MET A 193 -59.43 -19.33 -160.87
CA MET A 193 -59.48 -18.32 -159.80
C MET A 193 -59.72 -18.95 -158.40
N LYS A 194 -60.55 -20.01 -158.32
CA LYS A 194 -60.81 -20.72 -157.06
C LYS A 194 -59.63 -21.60 -156.63
N ALA A 195 -58.90 -22.21 -157.57
CA ALA A 195 -57.71 -22.99 -157.26
C ALA A 195 -56.57 -22.09 -156.75
N GLU A 196 -56.33 -20.95 -157.41
CA GLU A 196 -55.35 -19.93 -156.99
C GLU A 196 -55.70 -19.37 -155.61
N GLN A 197 -56.97 -18.99 -155.39
CA GLN A 197 -57.42 -18.49 -154.08
C GLN A 197 -57.29 -19.54 -152.98
N LYS A 198 -57.49 -20.83 -153.27
CA LYS A 198 -57.23 -21.92 -152.32
C LYS A 198 -55.74 -22.04 -152.00
N GLN A 199 -54.88 -22.11 -153.01
CA GLN A 199 -53.43 -22.22 -152.83
C GLN A 199 -52.87 -21.05 -152.00
N TYR A 200 -53.37 -19.83 -152.23
CA TYR A 200 -52.99 -18.66 -151.43
C TYR A 200 -53.39 -18.77 -149.96
N LEU A 201 -54.60 -19.29 -149.67
CA LEU A 201 -55.06 -19.52 -148.29
C LEU A 201 -54.31 -20.66 -147.61
N ASP A 202 -54.10 -21.79 -148.31
CA ASP A 202 -53.31 -22.92 -147.82
C ASP A 202 -51.88 -22.46 -147.47
N ALA A 203 -51.27 -21.60 -148.29
CA ALA A 203 -49.95 -21.01 -148.03
C ALA A 203 -49.93 -20.02 -146.84
N GLN A 204 -51.02 -19.27 -146.59
CA GLN A 204 -51.14 -18.47 -145.36
C GLN A 204 -51.26 -19.34 -144.11
N VAL A 205 -51.99 -20.46 -144.18
CA VAL A 205 -52.09 -21.41 -143.05
C VAL A 205 -50.74 -22.03 -142.75
N ALA A 206 -50.02 -22.56 -143.76
CA ALA A 206 -48.70 -23.15 -143.60
C ALA A 206 -47.70 -22.18 -142.92
N ARG A 207 -47.64 -20.91 -143.36
CA ARG A 207 -46.79 -19.88 -142.72
C ARG A 207 -47.16 -19.61 -141.27
N ARG A 208 -48.45 -19.63 -140.92
CA ARG A 208 -48.91 -19.46 -139.52
C ARG A 208 -48.56 -20.66 -138.65
N GLU A 209 -48.62 -21.87 -139.20
CA GLU A 209 -48.22 -23.09 -138.46
C GLU A 209 -46.70 -23.14 -138.25
N GLU A 210 -45.90 -22.75 -139.25
CA GLU A 210 -44.45 -22.59 -139.16
C GLU A 210 -44.07 -21.57 -138.07
N GLN A 211 -44.64 -20.35 -138.11
CA GLN A 211 -44.43 -19.34 -137.07
C GLN A 211 -44.81 -19.87 -135.67
N LYS A 212 -45.98 -20.50 -135.53
CA LYS A 212 -46.47 -21.07 -134.27
C LYS A 212 -45.61 -22.24 -133.77
N ASN A 213 -44.88 -22.94 -134.64
CA ASN A 213 -43.95 -23.98 -134.24
C ASN A 213 -42.60 -23.38 -133.80
N LEU A 214 -42.07 -22.38 -134.51
CA LEU A 214 -40.89 -21.61 -134.09
C LEU A 214 -41.10 -20.92 -132.72
N GLU A 215 -42.30 -20.40 -132.46
CA GLU A 215 -42.66 -19.85 -131.14
C GLU A 215 -42.65 -20.92 -130.04
N LYS A 216 -43.21 -22.12 -130.29
CA LYS A 216 -43.15 -23.24 -129.33
C LYS A 216 -41.71 -23.66 -129.02
N GLU A 217 -40.84 -23.69 -130.03
CA GLU A 217 -39.45 -24.08 -129.85
C GLU A 217 -38.66 -23.02 -129.06
N ARG A 218 -38.86 -21.74 -129.36
CA ARG A 218 -38.33 -20.64 -128.53
C ARG A 218 -38.83 -20.71 -127.08
N MET A 219 -40.12 -20.94 -126.86
CA MET A 219 -40.68 -21.10 -125.51
C MET A 219 -40.14 -22.33 -124.77
N LYS A 220 -39.86 -23.44 -125.48
CA LYS A 220 -39.18 -24.61 -124.89
C LYS A 220 -37.73 -24.31 -124.49
N LEU A 221 -36.99 -23.58 -125.33
CA LEU A 221 -35.61 -23.18 -125.02
C LEU A 221 -35.56 -22.25 -123.80
N LEU A 222 -36.40 -21.20 -123.78
CA LEU A 222 -36.52 -20.29 -122.63
C LEU A 222 -36.93 -21.03 -121.35
N ALA A 223 -37.86 -21.98 -121.43
CA ALA A 223 -38.26 -22.79 -120.27
C ALA A 223 -37.13 -23.72 -119.77
N ALA A 224 -36.26 -24.20 -120.66
CA ALA A 224 -35.07 -24.98 -120.30
C ALA A 224 -33.98 -24.10 -119.66
N GLU A 225 -33.77 -22.88 -120.19
CA GLU A 225 -32.85 -21.89 -119.61
C GLU A 225 -33.32 -21.42 -118.22
N GLU A 226 -34.61 -21.12 -118.04
CA GLU A 226 -35.19 -20.83 -116.71
C GLU A 226 -35.03 -22.02 -115.75
N ALA A 227 -35.26 -23.25 -116.21
CA ALA A 227 -35.08 -24.44 -115.38
C ALA A 227 -33.62 -24.63 -114.95
N HIS A 228 -32.66 -24.34 -115.84
CA HIS A 228 -31.24 -24.39 -115.56
C HIS A 228 -30.79 -23.30 -114.58
N GLN A 229 -31.24 -22.05 -114.75
CA GLN A 229 -30.97 -20.97 -113.79
C GLN A 229 -31.58 -21.27 -112.41
N ARG A 230 -32.80 -21.82 -112.35
CA ARG A 230 -33.43 -22.28 -111.10
C ARG A 230 -32.72 -23.46 -110.45
N ALA A 231 -31.96 -24.27 -111.20
CA ALA A 231 -31.10 -25.30 -110.63
C ALA A 231 -29.85 -24.67 -109.99
N ILE A 232 -29.16 -23.79 -110.72
CA ILE A 232 -27.99 -23.04 -110.22
C ILE A 232 -28.32 -22.29 -108.93
N TRP A 233 -29.40 -21.50 -108.89
CA TRP A 233 -29.79 -20.76 -107.69
C TRP A 233 -30.18 -21.65 -106.50
N LYS A 234 -30.67 -22.88 -106.74
CA LYS A 234 -30.91 -23.85 -105.66
C LYS A 234 -29.61 -24.40 -105.10
N GLU A 235 -28.68 -24.79 -105.97
CA GLU A 235 -27.37 -25.29 -105.56
C GLU A 235 -26.56 -24.20 -104.82
N GLU A 236 -26.55 -22.96 -105.33
CA GLU A 236 -25.91 -21.83 -104.67
C GLU A 236 -26.57 -21.49 -103.31
N ALA A 237 -27.91 -21.52 -103.23
CA ALA A 237 -28.62 -21.33 -101.97
C ALA A 237 -28.33 -22.45 -100.95
N GLU A 238 -28.24 -23.71 -101.39
CA GLU A 238 -27.85 -24.83 -100.54
C GLU A 238 -26.39 -24.72 -100.07
N LEU A 239 -25.45 -24.36 -100.95
CA LEU A 239 -24.05 -24.16 -100.61
C LEU A 239 -23.89 -22.98 -99.64
N SER A 240 -24.61 -21.88 -99.83
CA SER A 240 -24.66 -20.75 -98.90
C SER A 240 -25.25 -21.16 -97.54
N ALA A 241 -26.30 -21.99 -97.53
CA ALA A 241 -26.91 -22.51 -96.32
C ALA A 241 -26.03 -23.55 -95.59
N ARG A 242 -25.17 -24.29 -96.29
CA ARG A 242 -24.15 -25.18 -95.71
C ARG A 242 -23.04 -24.35 -95.05
N ARG A 243 -22.44 -23.41 -95.78
CA ARG A 243 -21.41 -22.49 -95.24
C ARG A 243 -21.90 -21.76 -93.98
N ARG A 244 -23.10 -21.17 -94.00
CA ARG A 244 -23.67 -20.52 -92.80
C ARG A 244 -23.85 -21.46 -91.60
N LYS A 245 -24.08 -22.76 -91.82
CA LYS A 245 -24.12 -23.75 -90.72
C LYS A 245 -22.72 -24.12 -90.23
N GLU A 246 -21.74 -24.19 -91.13
CA GLU A 246 -20.33 -24.40 -90.80
C GLU A 246 -19.78 -23.21 -89.99
N ASP A 247 -20.04 -21.97 -90.43
CA ASP A 247 -19.69 -20.72 -89.73
C ASP A 247 -20.28 -20.69 -88.31
N VAL A 248 -21.57 -21.03 -88.16
CA VAL A 248 -22.26 -21.10 -86.85
C VAL A 248 -21.70 -22.23 -85.98
N ASN A 249 -21.35 -23.37 -86.56
CA ASN A 249 -20.71 -24.47 -85.82
C ASN A 249 -19.31 -24.09 -85.34
N HIS A 250 -18.51 -23.41 -86.16
CA HIS A 250 -17.20 -22.90 -85.75
C HIS A 250 -17.31 -21.84 -84.65
N LEU A 251 -18.21 -20.86 -84.80
CA LEU A 251 -18.48 -19.86 -83.75
C LEU A 251 -18.94 -20.51 -82.43
N MET A 252 -19.75 -21.57 -82.50
CA MET A 252 -20.18 -22.32 -81.32
C MET A 252 -19.02 -23.13 -80.70
N GLN A 253 -18.14 -23.73 -81.51
CA GLN A 253 -16.93 -24.40 -81.04
C GLN A 253 -15.96 -23.41 -80.36
N ASP A 254 -15.74 -22.24 -80.96
CA ASP A 254 -14.89 -21.19 -80.37
C ASP A 254 -15.47 -20.67 -79.06
N LEU A 255 -16.78 -20.44 -78.98
CA LEU A 255 -17.45 -20.03 -77.74
C LEU A 255 -17.33 -21.10 -76.64
N VAL A 256 -17.39 -22.38 -76.99
CA VAL A 256 -17.15 -23.49 -76.05
C VAL A 256 -15.69 -23.50 -75.57
N HIS A 257 -14.71 -23.36 -76.47
CA HIS A 257 -13.29 -23.27 -76.10
C HIS A 257 -12.99 -22.04 -75.23
N GLN A 258 -13.52 -20.86 -75.56
CA GLN A 258 -13.40 -19.65 -74.75
C GLN A 258 -14.00 -19.85 -73.35
N ARG A 259 -15.18 -20.47 -73.26
CA ARG A 259 -15.81 -20.81 -71.97
C ARG A 259 -14.97 -21.82 -71.17
N GLN A 260 -14.42 -22.85 -71.81
CA GLN A 260 -13.57 -23.83 -71.16
C GLN A 260 -12.26 -23.19 -70.66
N ASN A 261 -11.59 -22.37 -71.47
CA ASN A 261 -10.39 -21.64 -71.07
C ASN A 261 -10.67 -20.66 -69.92
N ALA A 262 -11.81 -19.98 -69.93
CA ALA A 262 -12.23 -19.10 -68.82
C ALA A 262 -12.54 -19.88 -67.52
N LEU A 263 -13.05 -21.12 -67.62
CA LEU A 263 -13.26 -22.00 -66.47
C LEU A 263 -11.93 -22.55 -65.94
N MET A 264 -11.03 -23.03 -66.81
CA MET A 264 -9.69 -23.49 -66.44
C MET A 264 -8.89 -22.38 -65.76
N LYS A 265 -8.94 -21.15 -66.29
CA LYS A 265 -8.31 -19.99 -65.64
C LYS A 265 -8.92 -19.72 -64.26
N LYS A 266 -10.26 -19.70 -64.13
CA LYS A 266 -10.91 -19.52 -62.83
C LYS A 266 -10.57 -20.62 -61.82
N GLN A 267 -10.29 -21.85 -62.27
CA GLN A 267 -9.82 -22.93 -61.41
C GLN A 267 -8.36 -22.68 -60.98
N HIS A 268 -7.47 -22.31 -61.90
CA HIS A 268 -6.08 -21.93 -61.58
C HIS A 268 -6.02 -20.75 -60.60
N ASP A 269 -6.68 -19.64 -60.92
CA ASP A 269 -6.76 -18.42 -60.08
C ASP A 269 -7.31 -18.72 -58.66
N LEU A 270 -8.07 -19.79 -58.48
CA LEU A 270 -8.67 -20.23 -57.22
C LEU A 270 -7.78 -21.25 -56.47
N GLU A 271 -7.04 -22.11 -57.18
CA GLU A 271 -6.00 -22.94 -56.59
C GLU A 271 -4.80 -22.12 -56.11
N GLU A 272 -4.38 -21.14 -56.90
CA GLU A 272 -3.28 -20.21 -56.57
C GLU A 272 -3.61 -19.45 -55.28
N LYS A 273 -4.80 -18.85 -55.19
CA LYS A 273 -5.28 -18.21 -53.94
C LYS A 273 -5.36 -19.18 -52.75
N LYS A 274 -5.77 -20.44 -52.96
CA LYS A 274 -5.76 -21.45 -51.88
C LYS A 274 -4.35 -21.78 -51.42
N ARG A 275 -3.36 -21.78 -52.32
CA ARG A 275 -1.94 -22.01 -51.98
C ARG A 275 -1.39 -20.80 -51.21
N ASP A 276 -1.67 -19.58 -51.66
CA ASP A 276 -1.30 -18.34 -50.96
C ASP A 276 -1.92 -18.24 -49.57
N GLU A 277 -3.22 -18.53 -49.44
CA GLU A 277 -3.93 -18.55 -48.16
C GLU A 277 -3.36 -19.64 -47.22
N ALA A 278 -3.11 -20.84 -47.73
CA ALA A 278 -2.50 -21.92 -46.95
C ALA A 278 -1.06 -21.59 -46.51
N GLU A 279 -0.25 -20.95 -47.36
CA GLU A 279 1.08 -20.50 -46.97
C GLU A 279 1.03 -19.38 -45.94
N LYS A 280 0.14 -18.39 -46.12
CA LYS A 280 -0.08 -17.32 -45.15
C LYS A 280 -0.53 -17.84 -43.79
N VAL A 281 -1.45 -18.81 -43.76
CA VAL A 281 -1.87 -19.49 -42.53
C VAL A 281 -0.70 -20.25 -41.91
N ARG A 282 0.13 -20.95 -42.70
CA ARG A 282 1.33 -21.65 -42.22
C ARG A 282 2.36 -20.69 -41.62
N ARG A 283 2.63 -19.55 -42.26
CA ARG A 283 3.53 -18.49 -41.74
C ARG A 283 3.02 -17.94 -40.41
N LEU A 284 1.74 -17.56 -40.33
CA LEU A 284 1.11 -17.08 -39.09
C LEU A 284 1.14 -18.12 -37.97
N GLN A 285 0.90 -19.41 -38.26
CA GLN A 285 1.03 -20.49 -37.27
C GLN A 285 2.47 -20.67 -36.79
N GLN A 286 3.47 -20.43 -37.63
CA GLN A 286 4.88 -20.48 -37.25
C GLN A 286 5.28 -19.27 -36.40
N GLU A 287 4.82 -18.06 -36.77
CA GLU A 287 5.01 -16.83 -35.98
C GLU A 287 4.41 -16.95 -34.57
N ILE A 288 3.17 -17.45 -34.46
CA ILE A 288 2.51 -17.70 -33.16
C ILE A 288 3.32 -18.68 -32.31
N ARG A 289 3.78 -19.81 -32.88
CA ARG A 289 4.59 -20.80 -32.15
C ARG A 289 5.93 -20.22 -31.66
N ILE A 290 6.58 -19.37 -32.46
CA ILE A 290 7.81 -18.68 -32.06
C ILE A 290 7.51 -17.70 -30.91
N GLU A 291 6.43 -16.91 -31.01
CA GLU A 291 6.05 -15.96 -29.96
C GLU A 291 5.65 -16.68 -28.65
N GLU A 292 4.99 -17.84 -28.73
CA GLU A 292 4.67 -18.71 -27.60
C GLU A 292 5.93 -19.31 -26.95
N GLN A 293 6.88 -19.81 -27.75
CA GLN A 293 8.16 -20.30 -27.25
C GLN A 293 8.99 -19.18 -26.60
N GLU A 294 9.02 -17.99 -27.18
CA GLU A 294 9.64 -16.82 -26.55
C GLU A 294 8.95 -16.44 -25.23
N LYS A 295 7.61 -16.48 -25.17
CA LYS A 295 6.84 -16.20 -23.94
C LYS A 295 7.11 -17.25 -22.85
N LEU A 296 7.29 -18.52 -23.22
CA LEU A 296 7.69 -19.58 -22.29
C LEU A 296 9.11 -19.36 -21.78
N HIS A 297 10.08 -19.17 -22.68
CA HIS A 297 11.48 -18.96 -22.31
C HIS A 297 11.69 -17.70 -21.44
N LYS A 298 10.94 -16.62 -21.72
CA LYS A 298 10.92 -15.41 -20.87
C LYS A 298 10.32 -15.68 -19.48
N ARG A 299 9.29 -16.53 -19.37
CA ARG A 299 8.73 -16.95 -18.07
C ARG A 299 9.67 -17.88 -17.30
N GLU A 300 10.43 -18.72 -17.99
CA GLU A 300 11.42 -19.62 -17.38
C GLU A 300 12.60 -18.83 -16.83
N LYS A 301 13.18 -17.92 -17.61
CA LYS A 301 14.21 -16.98 -17.13
C LYS A 301 13.77 -16.16 -15.91
N VAL A 302 12.54 -15.63 -15.92
CA VAL A 302 12.01 -14.91 -14.75
C VAL A 302 11.84 -15.83 -13.52
N LYS A 303 11.52 -17.13 -13.69
CA LYS A 303 11.53 -18.09 -12.57
C LYS A 303 12.95 -18.37 -12.07
N GLU A 304 13.93 -18.50 -12.97
CA GLU A 304 15.35 -18.70 -12.62
C GLU A 304 15.90 -17.48 -11.86
N GLU A 305 15.61 -16.26 -12.34
CA GLU A 305 15.95 -15.00 -11.67
C GLU A 305 15.31 -14.90 -10.27
N ILE A 306 14.01 -15.23 -10.13
CA ILE A 306 13.32 -15.26 -8.84
C ILE A 306 13.93 -16.31 -7.90
N ASN A 307 14.19 -17.52 -8.38
CA ASN A 307 14.80 -18.59 -7.57
C ASN A 307 16.23 -18.21 -7.13
N SER A 308 17.01 -17.61 -8.01
CA SER A 308 18.35 -17.07 -7.72
C SER A 308 18.28 -15.96 -6.66
N PHE A 309 17.33 -15.03 -6.79
CA PHE A 309 17.12 -13.97 -5.79
C PHE A 309 16.65 -14.54 -4.43
N ILE A 310 15.80 -15.56 -4.41
CA ILE A 310 15.39 -16.26 -3.17
C ILE A 310 16.60 -16.95 -2.52
N ALA A 311 17.44 -17.64 -3.31
CA ALA A 311 18.65 -18.28 -2.81
C ALA A 311 19.67 -17.25 -2.27
N PHE A 312 19.86 -16.13 -2.96
CA PHE A 312 20.70 -15.01 -2.52
C PHE A 312 20.21 -14.41 -1.19
N ASN A 313 18.91 -14.08 -1.08
CA ASN A 313 18.34 -13.54 0.16
C ASN A 313 18.42 -14.55 1.32
N ARG A 314 18.28 -15.85 1.03
CA ARG A 314 18.50 -16.92 2.01
C ARG A 314 19.96 -16.93 2.49
N GLY A 315 20.93 -16.91 1.58
CA GLY A 315 22.35 -16.87 1.93
C GLY A 315 22.73 -15.62 2.73
N MET A 316 22.20 -14.45 2.36
CA MET A 316 22.37 -13.20 3.12
C MET A 316 21.78 -13.31 4.54
N LYS A 317 20.62 -13.94 4.70
CA LYS A 317 20.04 -14.19 6.03
C LYS A 317 20.88 -15.17 6.86
N GLU A 318 21.30 -16.29 6.26
CA GLU A 318 22.14 -17.29 6.94
C GLU A 318 23.50 -16.70 7.35
N ALA A 319 24.07 -15.81 6.54
CA ALA A 319 25.27 -15.04 6.89
C ALA A 319 25.03 -14.06 8.05
N HIS A 320 23.97 -13.27 8.01
CA HIS A 320 23.59 -12.35 9.09
C HIS A 320 23.30 -13.08 10.41
N ASP A 321 22.59 -14.21 10.35
CA ASP A 321 22.29 -15.01 11.55
C ASP A 321 23.56 -15.70 12.10
N ALA A 322 24.58 -15.95 11.28
CA ALA A 322 25.91 -16.41 11.72
C ALA A 322 26.78 -15.27 12.30
N GLU A 323 26.73 -14.07 11.71
CA GLU A 323 27.40 -12.87 12.23
C GLU A 323 26.82 -12.49 13.61
N LYS A 324 25.49 -12.49 13.74
CA LYS A 324 24.79 -12.26 15.01
C LYS A 324 25.19 -13.27 16.09
N LYS A 325 25.35 -14.56 15.74
CA LYS A 325 25.86 -15.57 16.68
C LYS A 325 27.28 -15.26 17.14
N LYS A 326 28.19 -14.92 16.23
CA LYS A 326 29.56 -14.53 16.57
C LYS A 326 29.60 -13.29 17.48
N ALA A 327 28.74 -12.31 17.23
CA ALA A 327 28.60 -11.15 18.12
C ALA A 327 28.16 -11.57 19.53
N GLN A 328 27.12 -12.41 19.64
CA GLN A 328 26.64 -12.94 20.93
C GLN A 328 27.68 -13.81 21.65
N GLU A 329 28.44 -14.62 20.92
CA GLU A 329 29.57 -15.40 21.46
C GLU A 329 30.67 -14.49 22.00
N MET A 330 31.00 -13.41 21.28
CA MET A 330 31.99 -12.42 21.70
C MET A 330 31.51 -11.59 22.90
N ASP A 331 30.24 -11.17 22.94
CA ASP A 331 29.64 -10.50 24.09
C ASP A 331 29.71 -11.37 25.36
N VAL A 332 29.43 -12.68 25.24
CA VAL A 332 29.54 -13.64 26.36
C VAL A 332 30.99 -13.82 26.82
N ILE A 333 31.98 -13.77 25.92
CA ILE A 333 33.40 -13.78 26.29
C ILE A 333 33.77 -12.49 27.03
N MET A 334 33.42 -11.33 26.47
CA MET A 334 33.69 -10.02 27.07
C MET A 334 33.06 -9.86 28.47
N LEU A 335 31.83 -10.36 28.66
CA LEU A 335 31.17 -10.36 29.97
C LEU A 335 31.91 -11.26 30.98
N ARG A 336 32.36 -12.45 30.59
CA ARG A 336 33.13 -13.35 31.46
C ARG A 336 34.50 -12.78 31.83
N GLU A 337 35.20 -12.13 30.90
CA GLU A 337 36.46 -11.44 31.17
C GLU A 337 36.25 -10.26 32.14
N TYR A 338 35.14 -9.54 32.00
CA TYR A 338 34.76 -8.46 32.92
C TYR A 338 34.38 -8.98 34.32
N GLU A 339 33.60 -10.06 34.41
CA GLU A 339 33.28 -10.75 35.68
C GLU A 339 34.54 -11.24 36.39
N ALA A 340 35.44 -11.93 35.67
CA ALA A 340 36.72 -12.40 36.23
C ALA A 340 37.61 -11.25 36.72
N LYS A 341 37.60 -10.12 36.01
CA LYS A 341 38.32 -8.90 36.41
C LYS A 341 37.72 -8.26 37.68
N LEU A 342 36.39 -8.22 37.80
CA LEU A 342 35.72 -7.76 39.02
C LEU A 342 35.98 -8.69 40.20
N GLU A 343 35.94 -10.01 40.00
CA GLU A 343 36.24 -10.99 41.04
C GLU A 343 37.70 -10.85 41.52
N GLN A 344 38.64 -10.63 40.60
CA GLN A 344 40.04 -10.37 40.94
C GLN A 344 40.21 -9.06 41.75
N GLN A 345 39.54 -7.98 41.36
CA GLN A 345 39.54 -6.72 42.12
C GLN A 345 38.94 -6.89 43.53
N GLU A 346 37.88 -7.70 43.67
CA GLU A 346 37.28 -7.99 44.97
C GLU A 346 38.21 -8.86 45.85
N ARG A 347 38.87 -9.88 45.28
CA ARG A 347 39.92 -10.66 45.99
C ARG A 347 41.06 -9.76 46.46
N GLU A 348 41.52 -8.82 45.63
CA GLU A 348 42.55 -7.84 45.98
C GLU A 348 42.08 -6.89 47.10
N ARG A 349 40.83 -6.40 47.03
CA ARG A 349 40.21 -5.59 48.08
C ARG A 349 40.12 -6.35 49.41
N GLN A 350 39.69 -7.62 49.38
CA GLN A 350 39.63 -8.48 50.57
C GLN A 350 41.03 -8.77 51.15
N ALA A 351 42.03 -9.04 50.30
CA ALA A 351 43.41 -9.21 50.75
C ALA A 351 44.00 -7.92 51.37
N HIS A 352 43.63 -6.75 50.85
CA HIS A 352 44.00 -5.46 51.44
C HIS A 352 43.31 -5.22 52.79
N LEU A 353 42.00 -5.48 52.88
CA LEU A 353 41.25 -5.40 54.15
C LEU A 353 41.81 -6.36 55.20
N LYS A 354 42.19 -7.59 54.81
CA LYS A 354 42.83 -8.54 55.71
C LYS A 354 44.17 -8.02 56.26
N LYS A 355 45.01 -7.41 55.41
CA LYS A 355 46.25 -6.75 55.84
C LYS A 355 46.00 -5.58 56.81
N ILE A 356 44.90 -4.84 56.64
CA ILE A 356 44.48 -3.80 57.59
C ILE A 356 44.06 -4.44 58.92
N SER A 357 43.20 -5.46 58.92
CA SER A 357 42.75 -6.11 60.15
C SER A 357 43.91 -6.80 60.89
N GLU A 358 44.87 -7.40 60.18
CA GLU A 358 46.09 -7.95 60.78
C GLU A 358 46.99 -6.87 61.41
N ARG A 359 47.06 -5.68 60.80
CA ARG A 359 47.77 -4.53 61.39
C ARG A 359 47.05 -4.02 62.64
N GLN A 360 45.73 -3.85 62.57
CA GLN A 360 44.91 -3.41 63.71
C GLN A 360 44.98 -4.41 64.87
N ALA A 361 44.89 -5.72 64.61
CA ALA A 361 45.04 -6.76 65.64
C ALA A 361 46.41 -6.69 66.34
N ARG A 362 47.50 -6.40 65.62
CA ARG A 362 48.83 -6.16 66.21
C ARG A 362 48.89 -4.87 67.02
N GLN A 363 48.18 -3.82 66.60
CA GLN A 363 48.08 -2.56 67.35
C GLN A 363 47.29 -2.73 68.66
N TYR A 364 46.15 -3.44 68.63
CA TYR A 364 45.42 -3.82 69.84
C TYR A 364 46.27 -4.68 70.77
N ALA A 365 46.90 -5.75 70.27
CA ALA A 365 47.78 -6.59 71.10
C ALA A 365 49.02 -5.86 71.67
N MET A 366 49.46 -4.74 71.07
CA MET A 366 50.43 -3.83 71.68
C MET A 366 49.79 -2.91 72.73
N ALA A 367 48.62 -2.34 72.44
CA ALA A 367 47.88 -1.50 73.39
C ALA A 367 47.50 -2.27 74.67
N ASP A 368 47.06 -3.53 74.54
CA ASP A 368 46.73 -4.41 75.66
C ASP A 368 47.96 -4.67 76.54
N ARG A 369 49.13 -4.92 75.94
CA ARG A 369 50.40 -5.08 76.68
C ARG A 369 50.86 -3.81 77.38
N VAL A 370 50.69 -2.65 76.74
CA VAL A 370 51.00 -1.35 77.36
C VAL A 370 50.02 -1.07 78.50
N HIS A 371 48.73 -1.40 78.35
CA HIS A 371 47.73 -1.25 79.40
C HIS A 371 48.02 -2.18 80.60
N GLN A 372 48.36 -3.45 80.34
CA GLN A 372 48.82 -4.41 81.36
C GLN A 372 50.06 -3.90 82.10
N SER A 373 51.09 -3.44 81.37
CA SER A 373 52.32 -2.91 82.00
C SER A 373 52.06 -1.63 82.82
N LEU A 374 51.14 -0.76 82.39
CA LEU A 374 50.70 0.39 83.18
C LEU A 374 49.88 -0.01 84.42
N GLN A 375 49.09 -1.09 84.33
CA GLN A 375 48.33 -1.63 85.46
C GLN A 375 49.25 -2.34 86.48
N GLU A 376 50.27 -3.07 86.01
CA GLU A 376 51.32 -3.64 86.85
C GLU A 376 52.12 -2.54 87.56
N LEU A 377 52.49 -1.47 86.85
CA LEU A 377 53.17 -0.31 87.43
C LEU A 377 52.30 0.40 88.48
N ALA A 378 51.02 0.65 88.18
CA ALA A 378 50.09 1.26 89.13
C ALA A 378 49.92 0.39 90.40
N SER A 379 49.80 -0.93 90.24
CA SER A 379 49.75 -1.88 91.37
C SER A 379 51.03 -1.88 92.20
N ALA A 380 52.20 -1.79 91.55
CA ALA A 380 53.49 -1.70 92.23
C ALA A 380 53.67 -0.37 93.00
N ASP A 381 53.18 0.75 92.44
CA ASP A 381 53.16 2.05 93.12
C ASP A 381 52.13 2.07 94.27
N GLU A 382 50.97 1.42 94.13
CA GLU A 382 50.02 1.21 95.24
C GLU A 382 50.62 0.37 96.37
N GLU A 383 51.27 -0.75 96.06
CA GLU A 383 52.01 -1.53 97.07
C GLU A 383 53.11 -0.70 97.74
N LYS A 384 53.85 0.11 96.97
CA LYS A 384 54.94 0.95 97.48
C LYS A 384 54.39 2.05 98.39
N ALA A 385 53.34 2.76 97.98
CA ALA A 385 52.67 3.76 98.79
C ALA A 385 52.12 3.15 100.09
N LYS A 386 51.55 1.94 100.02
CA LYS A 386 51.09 1.20 101.20
C LYS A 386 52.26 0.83 102.14
N ARG A 387 53.38 0.34 101.61
CA ARG A 387 54.60 0.05 102.41
C ARG A 387 55.18 1.31 103.06
N GLU A 388 55.18 2.43 102.35
CA GLU A 388 55.62 3.73 102.88
C GLU A 388 54.65 4.25 103.96
N GLN A 389 53.33 4.09 103.79
CA GLN A 389 52.34 4.39 104.82
C GLN A 389 52.50 3.50 106.06
N GLU A 390 52.61 2.17 105.90
CA GLU A 390 52.85 1.25 107.02
C GLU A 390 54.15 1.59 107.77
N ALA A 391 55.20 2.04 107.06
CA ALA A 391 56.44 2.50 107.67
C ALA A 391 56.29 3.84 108.41
N LEU A 392 55.46 4.76 107.91
CA LEU A 392 55.12 6.01 108.59
C LEU A 392 54.27 5.77 109.85
N GLU A 393 53.26 4.90 109.77
CA GLU A 393 52.42 4.51 110.91
C GLU A 393 53.26 3.84 112.02
N ARG A 394 54.19 2.93 111.66
CA ARG A 394 55.16 2.37 112.62
C ARG A 394 56.03 3.45 113.26
N ARG A 395 56.57 4.42 112.50
CA ARG A 395 57.33 5.54 113.05
C ARG A 395 56.51 6.43 113.99
N GLN A 396 55.24 6.69 113.66
CA GLN A 396 54.34 7.44 114.55
C GLN A 396 54.05 6.66 115.84
N MET A 397 53.87 5.34 115.76
CA MET A 397 53.72 4.48 116.93
C MET A 397 55.00 4.44 117.79
N ASP A 398 56.18 4.40 117.19
CA ASP A 398 57.48 4.44 117.90
C ASP A 398 57.77 5.83 118.52
N GLU A 399 57.29 6.91 117.91
CA GLU A 399 57.28 8.23 118.55
C GLU A 399 56.26 8.31 119.69
N GLU A 400 55.07 7.75 119.53
CA GLU A 400 54.04 7.68 120.57
C GLU A 400 54.51 6.87 121.78
N THR A 401 55.15 5.70 121.59
CA THR A 401 55.70 4.89 122.68
C THR A 401 56.81 5.67 123.40
N ARG A 402 57.77 6.26 122.69
CA ARG A 402 58.79 7.14 123.28
C ARG A 402 58.23 8.34 124.04
N ARG A 403 57.16 8.98 123.53
CA ARG A 403 56.45 10.07 124.22
C ARG A 403 55.75 9.57 125.49
N LYS A 404 55.15 8.38 125.45
CA LYS A 404 54.50 7.72 126.61
C LYS A 404 55.54 7.27 127.65
N GLU A 405 56.71 6.80 127.23
CA GLU A 405 57.84 6.47 128.12
C GLU A 405 58.41 7.70 128.82
N LYS A 406 58.70 8.78 128.08
CA LYS A 406 59.14 10.06 128.68
C LYS A 406 58.14 10.56 129.73
N LYS A 407 56.84 10.55 129.42
CA LYS A 407 55.80 10.91 130.39
C LYS A 407 55.76 9.99 131.62
N LYS A 408 56.01 8.69 131.48
CA LYS A 408 56.14 7.75 132.62
C LYS A 408 57.39 8.07 133.46
N GLU A 409 58.51 8.42 132.84
CA GLU A 409 59.74 8.80 133.52
C GLU A 409 59.61 10.14 134.26
N GLU A 410 58.99 11.14 133.63
CA GLU A 410 58.61 12.42 134.26
C GLU A 410 57.68 12.20 135.46
N GLN A 411 56.61 11.40 135.30
CA GLN A 411 55.72 11.03 136.40
C GLN A 411 56.44 10.28 137.53
N ARG A 412 57.43 9.43 137.22
CA ARG A 412 58.26 8.76 138.23
C ARG A 412 59.12 9.77 139.00
N LYS A 413 59.78 10.71 138.30
CA LYS A 413 60.59 11.77 138.93
C LYS A 413 59.72 12.69 139.81
N VAL A 414 58.53 13.08 139.35
CA VAL A 414 57.58 13.86 140.16
C VAL A 414 57.14 13.07 141.40
N LYS A 415 56.82 11.78 141.28
CA LYS A 415 56.49 10.93 142.44
C LYS A 415 57.64 10.81 143.43
N GLU A 416 58.89 10.69 142.95
CA GLU A 416 60.08 10.62 143.81
C GLU A 416 60.33 11.95 144.54
N VAL A 417 60.19 13.09 143.87
CA VAL A 417 60.27 14.42 144.50
C VAL A 417 59.17 14.62 145.54
N VAL A 418 57.93 14.21 145.25
CA VAL A 418 56.81 14.25 146.21
C VAL A 418 57.07 13.33 147.42
N ALA A 419 57.66 12.15 147.21
CA ALA A 419 58.03 11.25 148.30
C ALA A 419 59.07 11.89 149.24
N ARG A 420 60.15 12.46 148.68
CA ARG A 420 61.16 13.19 149.48
C ARG A 420 60.56 14.38 150.23
N GLN A 421 59.65 15.14 149.60
CA GLN A 421 58.94 16.24 150.28
C GLN A 421 57.99 15.77 151.40
N ILE A 422 57.56 14.51 151.41
CA ILE A 422 56.82 13.91 152.52
C ILE A 422 57.81 13.52 153.63
N GLU A 423 58.91 12.82 153.30
CA GLU A 423 59.96 12.42 154.24
C GLU A 423 60.58 13.64 154.97
N GLU A 424 60.94 14.71 154.24
CA GLU A 424 61.42 15.97 154.80
C GLU A 424 60.41 16.61 155.78
N LYS A 425 59.11 16.54 155.47
CA LYS A 425 58.05 17.07 156.34
C LYS A 425 57.81 16.21 157.56
N GLU A 426 57.92 14.89 157.46
CA GLU A 426 57.83 14.01 158.62
C GLU A 426 59.06 14.16 159.53
N GLU A 427 60.27 14.30 158.98
CA GLU A 427 61.48 14.55 159.76
C GLU A 427 61.42 15.92 160.46
N ALA A 428 60.98 16.97 159.77
CA ALA A 428 60.77 18.30 160.36
C ALA A 428 59.71 18.26 161.48
N LYS A 429 58.61 17.53 161.28
CA LYS A 429 57.57 17.32 162.31
C LYS A 429 58.10 16.53 163.51
N ARG A 430 58.99 15.55 163.31
CA ARG A 430 59.65 14.80 164.39
C ARG A 430 60.58 15.70 165.21
N LYS A 431 61.42 16.50 164.55
CA LYS A 431 62.31 17.49 165.21
C LYS A 431 61.50 18.50 166.05
N ALA A 432 60.40 19.02 165.52
CA ALA A 432 59.51 19.91 166.27
C ALA A 432 58.85 19.23 167.50
N GLN A 433 58.58 17.93 167.45
CA GLN A 433 58.09 17.16 168.61
C GLN A 433 59.20 16.92 169.65
N GLU A 434 60.44 16.65 169.22
CA GLU A 434 61.61 16.50 170.08
C GLU A 434 61.92 17.82 170.83
N GLU A 435 61.88 18.98 170.15
CA GLU A 435 62.02 20.30 170.78
C GLU A 435 60.88 20.62 171.75
N ALA A 436 59.62 20.36 171.36
CA ALA A 436 58.46 20.59 172.23
C ALA A 436 58.47 19.70 173.49
N ALA A 437 59.04 18.50 173.42
CA ALA A 437 59.25 17.63 174.58
C ALA A 437 60.34 18.21 175.51
N ARG A 438 61.47 18.66 174.94
CA ARG A 438 62.57 19.27 175.69
C ARG A 438 62.13 20.54 176.45
N LEU A 439 61.38 21.42 175.79
CA LEU A 439 60.84 22.65 176.39
C LEU A 439 59.86 22.34 177.54
N LYS A 440 59.02 21.30 177.41
CA LYS A 440 58.15 20.86 178.52
C LYS A 440 58.94 20.37 179.72
N GLU A 441 60.05 19.67 179.52
CA GLU A 441 60.90 19.20 180.61
C GLU A 441 61.59 20.36 181.34
N GLU A 442 62.07 21.36 180.59
CA GLU A 442 62.69 22.57 181.15
C GLU A 442 61.70 23.40 181.99
N VAL A 443 60.45 23.56 181.52
CA VAL A 443 59.37 24.19 182.29
C VAL A 443 59.02 23.37 183.54
N ALA A 444 58.96 22.04 183.46
CA ALA A 444 58.68 21.18 184.62
C ALA A 444 59.76 21.30 185.72
N ARG A 445 61.03 21.51 185.33
CA ARG A 445 62.13 21.77 186.26
C ARG A 445 62.02 23.17 186.91
N SER A 446 61.66 24.20 186.15
CA SER A 446 61.56 25.57 186.68
C SER A 446 60.38 25.76 187.63
N VAL A 447 59.24 25.07 187.39
CA VAL A 447 58.07 25.07 188.30
C VAL A 447 58.45 24.48 189.67
N LYS A 448 59.10 23.31 189.72
CA LYS A 448 59.53 22.72 191.01
C LYS A 448 60.47 23.64 191.80
N ALA A 449 61.42 24.28 191.12
CA ALA A 449 62.33 25.24 191.74
C ALA A 449 61.65 26.53 192.25
N ALA A 450 60.43 26.83 191.78
CA ALA A 450 59.60 27.90 192.32
C ALA A 450 58.79 27.43 193.55
N GLU A 451 58.19 26.25 193.51
CA GLU A 451 57.41 25.66 194.61
C GLU A 451 58.27 25.48 195.89
N GLU A 452 59.50 24.97 195.75
CA GLU A 452 60.45 24.82 196.87
C GLU A 452 60.78 26.16 197.54
N LYS A 453 60.98 27.22 196.75
CA LYS A 453 61.22 28.59 197.26
C LYS A 453 59.99 29.18 197.96
N GLU A 454 58.79 28.85 197.50
CA GLU A 454 57.56 29.31 198.14
C GLU A 454 57.32 28.62 199.50
N GLN A 455 57.61 27.32 199.61
CA GLN A 455 57.53 26.59 200.87
C GLN A 455 58.53 27.13 201.91
N GLN A 456 59.77 27.46 201.50
CA GLN A 456 60.76 28.09 202.39
C GLN A 456 60.27 29.44 202.95
N ARG A 457 59.65 30.29 202.12
CA ARG A 457 59.05 31.56 202.58
C ARG A 457 57.89 31.33 203.57
N LYS A 458 57.02 30.36 203.29
CA LYS A 458 55.89 30.00 204.18
C LYS A 458 56.35 29.45 205.54
N MET A 459 57.49 28.75 205.60
CA MET A 459 58.13 28.32 206.85
C MET A 459 58.63 29.50 207.69
N GLN A 460 59.39 30.43 207.09
CA GLN A 460 59.93 31.60 207.80
C GLN A 460 58.83 32.51 208.37
N ALA A 461 57.75 32.74 207.61
CA ALA A 461 56.61 33.54 208.07
C ALA A 461 55.92 32.94 209.31
N LYS A 462 55.81 31.61 209.40
CA LYS A 462 55.23 30.92 210.58
C LYS A 462 56.10 31.05 211.84
N GLN A 463 57.43 31.10 211.71
CA GLN A 463 58.31 31.25 212.87
C GLN A 463 58.20 32.65 213.49
N PHE A 464 58.17 33.71 212.68
CA PHE A 464 57.98 35.09 213.17
C PHE A 464 56.65 35.28 213.92
N ALA A 465 55.54 34.75 213.38
CA ALA A 465 54.22 34.90 214.00
C ALA A 465 54.12 34.27 215.41
N LEU A 466 54.88 33.21 215.69
CA LEU A 466 54.88 32.51 216.98
C LEU A 466 55.73 33.20 218.06
N GLN A 467 56.63 34.12 217.70
CA GLN A 467 57.37 34.92 218.68
C GLN A 467 56.51 36.08 219.19
N GLY A 468 55.88 36.87 218.30
CA GLY A 468 55.09 38.05 218.70
C GLY A 468 53.91 37.74 219.64
N LEU A 469 53.27 36.57 219.48
CA LEU A 469 52.19 36.14 220.39
C LEU A 469 52.66 35.95 221.84
N ARG A 470 53.91 35.55 222.08
CA ARG A 470 54.44 35.30 223.44
C ARG A 470 54.82 36.57 224.20
N GLU A 471 54.95 37.70 223.51
CA GLU A 471 55.26 38.99 224.14
C GLU A 471 53.99 39.74 224.56
N ILE A 472 52.88 39.53 223.84
CA ILE A 472 51.56 40.13 224.15
C ILE A 472 50.96 39.53 225.44
N ASP A 473 51.00 38.20 225.62
CA ASP A 473 50.48 37.53 226.82
C ASP A 473 51.12 38.06 228.12
N LYS A 474 52.39 38.46 228.09
CA LYS A 474 53.09 39.04 229.26
C LYS A 474 52.61 40.43 229.65
N GLN A 475 51.96 41.17 228.75
CA GLN A 475 51.45 42.52 229.03
C GLN A 475 50.03 42.52 229.60
N LEU A 476 49.26 41.45 229.38
CA LEU A 476 47.86 41.35 229.82
C LEU A 476 47.71 41.04 231.31
N VAL A 477 48.59 40.20 231.88
CA VAL A 477 48.47 39.74 233.28
C VAL A 477 48.67 40.88 234.28
N THR A 478 49.49 41.88 233.98
CA THR A 478 49.85 42.96 234.92
C THR A 478 48.85 44.12 234.99
N GLN A 479 47.83 44.20 234.11
CA GLN A 479 46.84 45.30 234.14
C GLN A 479 45.52 44.99 234.88
N HIS A 480 45.23 43.73 235.20
CA HIS A 480 43.85 43.36 235.58
C HIS A 480 43.46 43.64 237.06
N GLU A 481 44.36 44.15 237.90
CA GLU A 481 44.12 44.20 239.37
C GLU A 481 44.29 45.59 240.04
N GLN A 482 44.17 46.70 239.31
CA GLN A 482 43.96 48.03 239.93
C GLN A 482 42.86 48.86 239.26
N ARG A 483 41.59 48.57 239.59
CA ARG A 483 40.45 49.47 239.35
C ARG A 483 39.48 49.59 240.54
N PHE A 484 40.01 49.97 241.71
CA PHE A 484 39.23 50.59 242.79
C PHE A 484 40.08 51.64 243.54
N LYS A 485 39.87 52.93 243.23
CA LYS A 485 40.57 54.13 243.78
C LYS A 485 42.06 54.27 243.31
N PRO A 486 42.69 55.48 243.28
CA PRO A 486 42.15 56.86 243.30
C PRO A 486 42.68 57.81 242.18
N ALA A 487 41.97 58.94 241.98
CA ALA A 487 42.44 60.28 241.54
C ALA A 487 42.91 60.65 240.09
N GLN A 488 42.46 61.86 239.66
CA GLN A 488 42.93 62.82 238.61
C GLN A 488 42.81 62.51 237.08
N ILE A 489 42.52 63.58 236.29
CA ILE A 489 42.26 63.64 234.83
C ILE A 489 42.57 65.05 234.28
N LYS A 490 43.19 65.19 233.08
CA LYS A 490 42.93 66.29 232.09
C LYS A 490 43.48 66.02 230.66
N VAL A 491 43.39 67.02 229.77
CA VAL A 491 43.31 66.92 228.29
C VAL A 491 44.49 67.59 227.55
N GLY A 492 44.83 67.14 226.33
CA GLY A 492 45.67 67.83 225.32
C GLY A 492 46.86 67.00 224.80
N GLU A 493 47.47 67.25 223.63
CA GLU A 493 47.09 68.05 222.43
C GLU A 493 47.87 67.56 221.16
N VAL A 494 48.23 68.40 220.16
CA VAL A 494 48.55 67.96 218.76
C VAL A 494 50.06 68.07 218.30
N PRO A 495 50.56 68.71 217.18
CA PRO A 495 51.76 68.21 216.42
C PRO A 495 53.05 69.09 216.63
N PRO A 496 53.85 69.70 215.69
CA PRO A 496 53.72 70.00 214.24
C PRO A 496 54.70 69.35 213.17
N PRO A 497 55.86 69.90 212.67
CA PRO A 497 56.16 69.90 211.20
C PRO A 497 57.61 69.59 210.70
N GLY A 498 57.80 69.56 209.35
CA GLY A 498 59.09 69.50 208.60
C GLY A 498 58.93 68.73 207.26
N ARG A 499 59.56 68.97 206.09
CA ARG A 499 60.82 69.64 205.65
C ARG A 499 62.05 69.11 206.39
N VAL A 500 63.12 68.64 205.73
CA VAL A 500 63.75 69.03 204.44
C VAL A 500 63.98 67.83 203.52
#